data_AF-A0A5J6Z8E6-F1
#
_entry.id   AF-A0A5J6Z8E6-F1
#
_cell.length_a   1.000
_cell.length_b   1.000
_cell.length_c   1.000
_cell.angle_alpha   90.00
_cell.angle_beta   90.00
_cell.angle_gamma   90.00
#
_symmetry.space_group_name_H-M   'P 1'
#
loop_
_entity.id
_entity.type
_entity.pdbx_description
1 polymer ?
#
loop_
_entity_poly.entity_id
_entity_poly.type
_entity_poly.pdbx_seq_one_letter_code
_entity_poly.pdbx_strand_id
1 'polypeptide(L)'
;MRNSLKTSKVAVALVSAPLLALGLAACGENSDDSSTNSADNTVTVTESANESSSDDQTSSSAETSATSESQSSGAAEASSADAPMIKVGGSEVDNAAFQPVRCQEGEDDGRAQIEYEAGENNSENELDIDIYKDDLKLDSLDLELDRDEWEVEDEDKGNAQVTENNGEYTVKATVSQDDSSEKQDIEVTFTC
;
A
#
# COMPACT_ATOMS: atom_id res chain seq x y z
N MET A 1 43.00 -0.99 31.55
CA MET A 1 43.28 -2.44 31.34
C MET A 1 42.40 -2.92 30.19
N ARG A 2 42.91 -3.87 29.41
CA ARG A 2 42.60 -4.15 28.01
C ARG A 2 41.31 -4.97 27.80
N ASN A 3 40.64 -4.63 26.69
CA ASN A 3 39.95 -5.43 25.67
C ASN A 3 39.01 -6.58 26.07
N SER A 4 37.84 -6.63 25.42
CA SER A 4 37.60 -7.68 24.42
C SER A 4 36.48 -7.29 23.44
N LEU A 5 36.84 -6.87 22.22
CA LEU A 5 35.96 -6.98 21.05
C LEU A 5 35.87 -8.46 20.67
N LYS A 6 34.65 -8.94 20.35
CA LYS A 6 34.46 -10.23 19.67
C LYS A 6 33.89 -9.97 18.29
N THR A 7 34.79 -9.96 17.31
CA THR A 7 34.47 -10.07 15.89
C THR A 7 34.07 -11.52 15.61
N SER A 8 32.86 -11.74 15.09
CA SER A 8 32.49 -13.03 14.48
C SER A 8 32.24 -12.83 13.00
N LYS A 9 32.67 -13.85 12.26
CA LYS A 9 33.03 -13.81 10.84
C LYS A 9 31.81 -13.96 9.93
N VAL A 10 31.89 -13.24 8.83
CA VAL A 10 31.13 -13.37 7.58
C VAL A 10 31.07 -14.82 7.09
N ALA A 11 29.87 -15.26 6.69
CA ALA A 11 29.68 -16.38 5.77
C ALA A 11 28.77 -15.91 4.62
N VAL A 12 29.37 -15.71 3.44
CA VAL A 12 28.66 -15.46 2.18
C VAL A 12 28.20 -16.82 1.65
N ALA A 13 26.89 -16.98 1.45
CA ALA A 13 26.32 -18.10 0.71
C ALA A 13 25.65 -17.55 -0.57
N LEU A 14 26.36 -17.70 -1.69
CA LEU A 14 25.80 -17.52 -3.03
C LEU A 14 24.95 -18.75 -3.35
N VAL A 15 23.65 -18.58 -3.54
CA VAL A 15 22.78 -19.62 -4.11
C VAL A 15 22.09 -19.08 -5.35
N SER A 16 22.34 -19.82 -6.42
CA SER A 16 21.96 -19.67 -7.81
C SER A 16 20.46 -19.68 -8.07
N ALA A 17 20.00 -18.76 -8.93
CA ALA A 17 18.64 -18.70 -9.48
C ALA A 17 18.46 -19.66 -10.68
N PRO A 18 17.37 -20.44 -10.73
CA PRO A 18 16.86 -21.02 -11.97
C PRO A 18 15.69 -20.20 -12.55
N LEU A 19 15.75 -20.02 -13.86
CA LEU A 19 14.86 -19.28 -14.76
C LEU A 19 13.38 -19.71 -14.66
N LEU A 20 12.48 -18.74 -14.49
CA LEU A 20 11.04 -18.91 -14.65
C LEU A 20 10.67 -18.73 -16.13
N ALA A 21 10.22 -19.83 -16.74
CA ALA A 21 9.65 -19.84 -18.09
C ALA A 21 8.25 -19.22 -18.07
N LEU A 22 8.03 -18.17 -18.85
CA LEU A 22 6.71 -17.58 -19.07
C LEU A 22 5.93 -18.43 -20.08
N GLY A 23 4.89 -19.10 -19.60
CA GLY A 23 3.86 -19.71 -20.43
C GLY A 23 2.72 -18.72 -20.66
N LEU A 24 2.56 -18.25 -21.90
CA LEU A 24 1.40 -17.46 -22.33
C LEU A 24 0.27 -18.40 -22.73
N ALA A 25 -0.84 -18.37 -21.99
CA ALA A 25 -2.12 -18.87 -22.46
C ALA A 25 -2.95 -17.66 -22.91
N ALA A 26 -3.19 -17.53 -24.21
CA ALA A 26 -4.22 -16.65 -24.76
C ALA A 26 -5.32 -17.53 -25.36
N CYS A 27 -6.36 -17.77 -24.56
CA CYS A 27 -7.67 -18.16 -25.07
C CYS A 27 -8.31 -16.91 -25.67
N GLY A 28 -8.72 -17.01 -26.94
CA GLY A 28 -9.44 -15.95 -27.61
C GLY A 28 -10.87 -15.79 -27.12
N GLU A 29 -11.41 -14.62 -27.38
CA GLU A 29 -12.84 -14.41 -27.59
C GLU A 29 -12.99 -13.25 -28.59
N ASN A 30 -13.91 -13.44 -29.53
CA ASN A 30 -14.25 -12.61 -30.68
C ASN A 30 -14.53 -11.13 -30.35
N SER A 31 -14.20 -10.21 -31.27
CA SER A 31 -15.25 -9.52 -32.06
C SER A 31 -14.71 -8.63 -33.18
N ASP A 32 -15.36 -8.76 -34.33
CA ASP A 32 -15.62 -7.80 -35.41
C ASP A 32 -14.51 -6.83 -35.86
N ASP A 33 -14.13 -6.96 -37.15
CA ASP A 33 -13.82 -5.75 -37.93
C ASP A 33 -14.63 -5.71 -39.23
N SER A 34 -14.95 -4.48 -39.59
CA SER A 34 -15.85 -4.01 -40.62
C SER A 34 -15.33 -4.33 -42.02
N SER A 35 -16.25 -4.38 -43.00
CA SER A 35 -16.25 -3.37 -44.09
C SER A 35 -17.13 -3.79 -45.28
N THR A 36 -18.11 -2.92 -45.55
CA THR A 36 -18.61 -2.43 -46.85
C THR A 36 -18.60 -3.31 -48.12
N ASN A 37 -19.81 -3.32 -48.70
CA ASN A 37 -20.22 -3.18 -50.11
C ASN A 37 -20.53 -4.40 -51.00
N SER A 38 -21.83 -4.48 -51.30
CA SER A 38 -22.47 -4.72 -52.61
C SER A 38 -22.68 -6.15 -53.15
N ALA A 39 -23.97 -6.38 -53.41
CA ALA A 39 -24.59 -7.17 -54.49
C ALA A 39 -24.70 -8.70 -54.35
N ASP A 40 -25.96 -9.10 -54.16
CA ASP A 40 -26.72 -10.24 -54.70
C ASP A 40 -26.00 -11.39 -55.44
N ASN A 41 -26.46 -12.61 -55.08
CA ASN A 41 -26.66 -13.81 -55.90
C ASN A 41 -25.74 -15.05 -55.65
N THR A 42 -26.28 -15.97 -54.85
CA THR A 42 -26.44 -17.44 -55.03
C THR A 42 -25.25 -18.39 -55.35
N VAL A 43 -25.29 -19.53 -54.63
CA VAL A 43 -24.83 -20.92 -54.93
C VAL A 43 -23.53 -21.44 -54.28
N THR A 44 -23.73 -22.58 -53.62
CA THR A 44 -22.88 -23.58 -52.95
C THR A 44 -21.72 -24.14 -53.79
N VAL A 45 -20.65 -24.62 -53.12
CA VAL A 45 -19.94 -25.93 -53.30
C VAL A 45 -18.46 -25.87 -52.81
N THR A 46 -18.19 -26.64 -51.75
CA THR A 46 -17.18 -27.71 -51.55
C THR A 46 -15.65 -27.53 -51.75
N GLU A 47 -14.94 -27.99 -50.71
CA GLU A 47 -13.64 -28.70 -50.64
C GLU A 47 -12.25 -28.01 -50.63
N SER A 48 -11.50 -28.42 -49.61
CA SER A 48 -10.11 -28.91 -49.59
C SER A 48 -8.93 -27.93 -49.55
N ALA A 49 -8.28 -27.97 -48.38
CA ALA A 49 -6.85 -28.13 -48.10
C ALA A 49 -5.83 -27.64 -49.15
N ASN A 50 -4.90 -26.78 -48.74
CA ASN A 50 -3.47 -27.06 -48.90
C ASN A 50 -2.60 -26.12 -48.05
N GLU A 51 -1.44 -26.65 -47.68
CA GLU A 51 -0.42 -26.11 -46.80
C GLU A 51 0.40 -24.93 -47.36
N SER A 52 1.22 -24.39 -46.46
CA SER A 52 2.61 -23.94 -46.67
C SER A 52 2.89 -22.46 -46.85
N SER A 53 3.46 -21.92 -45.77
CA SER A 53 4.81 -21.35 -45.72
C SER A 53 5.02 -19.84 -45.86
N SER A 54 5.96 -19.44 -45.00
CA SER A 54 6.99 -18.42 -45.20
C SER A 54 6.70 -16.98 -44.80
N ASP A 55 7.25 -16.68 -43.62
CA ASP A 55 8.32 -15.71 -43.41
C ASP A 55 8.01 -14.22 -43.25
N ASP A 56 8.82 -13.69 -42.32
CA ASP A 56 9.40 -12.36 -42.26
C ASP A 56 8.67 -11.23 -41.52
N GLN A 57 9.12 -11.04 -40.27
CA GLN A 57 9.69 -9.79 -39.73
C GLN A 57 8.84 -8.51 -39.83
N THR A 58 8.50 -7.94 -38.68
CA THR A 58 8.97 -6.59 -38.28
C THR A 58 8.57 -6.28 -36.84
N SER A 59 9.57 -5.92 -36.04
CA SER A 59 9.49 -5.44 -34.67
C SER A 59 8.74 -4.10 -34.54
N SER A 60 7.99 -3.92 -33.45
CA SER A 60 8.04 -2.69 -32.65
C SER A 60 7.34 -2.88 -31.30
N SER A 61 8.16 -2.78 -30.26
CA SER A 61 7.78 -2.67 -28.86
C SER A 61 7.20 -1.29 -28.57
N ALA A 62 6.12 -1.23 -27.78
CA ALA A 62 5.77 -0.08 -26.96
C ALA A 62 4.98 -0.56 -25.74
N GLU A 63 5.73 -0.93 -24.70
CA GLU A 63 5.22 -1.12 -23.34
C GLU A 63 4.75 0.24 -22.81
N THR A 64 3.48 0.35 -22.43
CA THR A 64 2.98 1.47 -21.62
C THR A 64 2.75 0.94 -20.22
N SER A 65 3.73 1.14 -19.34
CA SER A 65 3.58 0.91 -17.91
C SER A 65 2.65 1.98 -17.35
N ALA A 66 1.51 1.56 -16.80
CA ALA A 66 0.65 2.40 -15.98
C ALA A 66 1.33 2.58 -14.61
N THR A 67 1.81 3.79 -14.35
CA THR A 67 2.16 4.25 -13.00
C THR A 67 0.86 4.70 -12.34
N SER A 68 0.43 4.01 -11.29
CA SER A 68 -0.62 4.52 -10.40
C SER A 68 0.01 5.55 -9.47
N GLU A 69 -0.14 6.83 -9.81
CA GLU A 69 0.03 7.94 -8.88
C GLU A 69 -1.37 8.30 -8.33
N SER A 70 -1.75 7.72 -7.19
CA SER A 70 -2.82 8.29 -6.37
C SER A 70 -2.24 9.45 -5.58
N GLN A 71 -2.19 10.64 -6.17
CA GLN A 71 -2.06 11.89 -5.42
C GLN A 71 -3.47 12.43 -5.15
N SER A 72 -4.04 12.07 -4.00
CA SER A 72 -5.09 12.89 -3.40
C SER A 72 -4.42 14.17 -2.89
N SER A 73 -4.68 15.28 -3.56
CA SER A 73 -4.13 16.61 -3.20
C SER A 73 -5.25 17.45 -2.58
N GLY A 74 -5.66 17.06 -1.38
CA GLY A 74 -6.35 17.94 -0.45
C GLY A 74 -5.30 18.65 0.40
N ALA A 75 -5.08 19.95 0.22
CA ALA A 75 -4.25 20.71 1.14
C ALA A 75 -5.01 20.83 2.47
N ALA A 76 -4.69 19.94 3.40
CA ALA A 76 -5.21 19.92 4.76
C ALA A 76 -4.95 21.26 5.45
N GLU A 77 -6.01 21.95 5.89
CA GLU A 77 -5.85 23.07 6.81
C GLU A 77 -5.43 22.51 8.17
N ALA A 78 -4.30 22.98 8.71
CA ALA A 78 -3.86 22.60 10.04
C ALA A 78 -4.94 22.96 11.07
N SER A 79 -5.52 21.94 11.70
CA SER A 79 -6.47 22.13 12.79
C SER A 79 -5.69 22.52 14.05
N SER A 80 -6.24 23.41 14.88
CA SER A 80 -5.65 23.76 16.18
C SER A 80 -5.86 22.65 17.23
N ALA A 81 -5.84 21.39 16.80
CA ALA A 81 -6.03 20.24 17.66
C ALA A 81 -4.80 20.02 18.55
N ASP A 82 -5.06 19.58 19.79
CA ASP A 82 -4.00 19.22 20.73
C ASP A 82 -3.20 18.02 20.18
N ALA A 83 -1.95 17.89 20.63
CA ALA A 83 -1.10 16.78 20.25
C ALA A 83 -1.70 15.44 20.72
N PRO A 84 -1.51 14.35 19.98
CA PRO A 84 -2.01 13.05 20.39
C PRO A 84 -1.33 12.58 21.67
N MET A 85 -1.98 11.73 22.45
CA MET A 85 -1.33 10.95 23.50
C MET A 85 -0.94 9.59 22.94
N ILE A 86 0.35 9.35 22.80
CA ILE A 86 0.92 8.11 22.26
C ILE A 86 1.63 7.34 23.37
N LYS A 87 1.37 6.04 23.46
CA LYS A 87 2.14 5.09 24.25
C LYS A 87 2.63 3.95 23.39
N VAL A 88 3.93 3.64 23.49
CA VAL A 88 4.57 2.49 22.84
C VAL A 88 5.09 1.55 23.90
N GLY A 89 4.76 0.27 23.82
CA GLY A 89 5.10 -0.72 24.86
C GLY A 89 4.56 -0.33 26.25
N GLY A 90 3.45 0.43 26.29
CA GLY A 90 2.85 0.95 27.52
C GLY A 90 3.55 2.18 28.13
N SER A 91 4.60 2.71 27.51
CA SER A 91 5.29 3.92 27.95
C SER A 91 4.91 5.11 27.08
N GLU A 92 4.62 6.26 27.69
CA GLU A 92 4.31 7.50 26.98
C GLU A 92 5.57 8.10 26.34
N VAL A 93 5.45 8.59 25.10
CA VAL A 93 6.53 9.25 24.34
C VAL A 93 6.45 10.77 24.46
N ASP A 94 7.36 11.51 23.81
CA ASP A 94 7.26 12.98 23.73
C ASP A 94 6.17 13.41 22.75
N ASN A 95 4.92 13.38 23.21
CA ASN A 95 3.74 13.71 22.44
C ASN A 95 3.79 15.11 21.77
N ALA A 96 4.53 16.06 22.35
CA ALA A 96 4.65 17.40 21.77
C ALA A 96 5.45 17.42 20.45
N ALA A 97 6.21 16.36 20.14
CA ALA A 97 6.93 16.20 18.88
C ALA A 97 5.99 15.92 17.69
N PHE A 98 4.79 15.39 17.94
CA PHE A 98 3.78 15.04 16.93
C PHE A 98 2.85 16.22 16.62
N GLN A 99 3.44 17.38 16.33
CA GLN A 99 2.73 18.59 15.92
C GLN A 99 3.37 19.15 14.65
N PRO A 100 2.61 19.77 13.73
CA PRO A 100 1.18 20.08 13.82
C PRO A 100 0.26 18.86 13.68
N VAL A 101 -1.02 19.01 14.05
CA VAL A 101 -2.06 17.99 13.85
C VAL A 101 -3.04 18.41 12.75
N ARG A 102 -3.45 17.45 11.93
CA ARG A 102 -4.52 17.57 10.94
C ARG A 102 -5.48 16.41 11.11
N CYS A 103 -6.75 16.71 10.94
CA CYS A 103 -7.76 15.68 10.86
C CYS A 103 -8.75 16.03 9.77
N GLN A 104 -8.99 15.09 8.87
CA GLN A 104 -9.81 15.26 7.69
C GLN A 104 -10.81 14.11 7.56
N GLU A 105 -11.94 14.40 6.92
CA GLU A 105 -12.84 13.35 6.44
C GLU A 105 -12.41 12.97 5.03
N GLY A 106 -12.12 11.69 4.83
CA GLY A 106 -11.69 11.10 3.58
C GLY A 106 -12.67 10.05 3.06
N GLU A 107 -12.32 9.45 1.93
CA GLU A 107 -13.01 8.29 1.38
C GLU A 107 -11.98 7.35 0.74
N ASP A 108 -12.00 6.08 1.14
CA ASP A 108 -11.23 5.02 0.51
C ASP A 108 -12.14 3.85 0.12
N ASP A 109 -11.98 3.35 -1.10
CA ASP A 109 -12.82 2.30 -1.69
C ASP A 109 -14.35 2.53 -1.52
N GLY A 110 -14.77 3.80 -1.55
CA GLY A 110 -16.16 4.21 -1.38
C GLY A 110 -16.67 4.18 0.06
N ARG A 111 -15.77 4.06 1.05
CA ARG A 111 -16.07 4.07 2.48
C ARG A 111 -15.51 5.35 3.10
N ALA A 112 -16.34 6.04 3.87
CA ALA A 112 -15.92 7.25 4.58
C ALA A 112 -14.88 6.93 5.66
N GLN A 113 -13.81 7.70 5.68
CA GLN A 113 -12.71 7.56 6.64
C GLN A 113 -12.46 8.85 7.41
N ILE A 114 -11.80 8.70 8.56
CA ILE A 114 -11.08 9.77 9.23
C ILE A 114 -9.61 9.55 8.93
N GLU A 115 -8.95 10.58 8.41
CA GLU A 115 -7.52 10.62 8.17
C GLU A 115 -6.93 11.57 9.23
N TYR A 116 -6.10 11.02 10.13
CA TYR A 116 -5.44 11.77 11.19
C TYR A 116 -3.94 11.78 10.96
N GLU A 117 -3.37 12.98 10.77
CA GLU A 117 -1.94 13.19 10.58
C GLU A 117 -1.41 14.03 11.76
N ALA A 118 -0.28 13.65 12.34
CA ALA A 118 0.38 14.39 13.41
C ALA A 118 1.90 14.40 13.22
N GLY A 119 2.49 15.59 13.23
CA GLY A 119 3.90 15.80 12.90
C GLY A 119 4.07 16.49 11.54
N GLU A 120 5.32 16.79 11.17
CA GLU A 120 5.65 17.24 9.82
C GLU A 120 6.02 16.04 8.94
N ASN A 121 5.62 16.06 7.67
CA ASN A 121 5.93 14.95 6.76
C ASN A 121 7.44 14.75 6.59
N ASN A 122 7.89 13.49 6.65
CA ASN A 122 9.30 13.07 6.61
C ASN A 122 10.11 13.63 7.80
N SER A 123 9.48 13.85 8.94
CA SER A 123 10.16 14.23 10.18
C SER A 123 10.52 13.00 11.00
N GLU A 124 11.32 13.16 12.07
CA GLU A 124 11.67 12.04 12.96
C GLU A 124 10.51 11.59 13.86
N ASN A 125 9.37 12.31 13.84
CA ASN A 125 8.18 12.06 14.64
C ASN A 125 6.94 12.38 13.81
N GLU A 126 6.40 11.38 13.14
CA GLU A 126 5.20 11.46 12.29
C GLU A 126 4.26 10.32 12.66
N LEU A 127 2.96 10.60 12.66
CA LEU A 127 1.92 9.63 12.94
C LEU A 127 0.78 9.85 11.95
N ASP A 128 0.46 8.81 11.20
CA ASP A 128 -0.68 8.77 10.30
C ASP A 128 -1.62 7.63 10.71
N ILE A 129 -2.92 7.92 10.78
CA ILE A 129 -3.95 6.95 11.18
C ILE A 129 -5.19 7.16 10.32
N ASP A 130 -5.59 6.09 9.62
CA ASP A 130 -6.86 6.05 8.89
C ASP A 130 -7.87 5.11 9.55
N ILE A 131 -9.09 5.60 9.78
CA ILE A 131 -10.17 4.87 10.45
C ILE A 131 -11.44 4.91 9.60
N TYR A 132 -12.00 3.74 9.28
CA TYR A 132 -13.33 3.65 8.70
C TYR A 132 -14.40 4.07 9.70
N LYS A 133 -15.24 5.03 9.32
CA LYS A 133 -16.24 5.65 10.22
C LYS A 133 -17.47 4.78 10.48
N ASP A 134 -17.81 3.88 9.56
CA ASP A 134 -19.03 3.09 9.61
C ASP A 134 -18.95 1.97 10.65
N ASP A 135 -17.77 1.37 10.82
CA ASP A 135 -17.56 0.27 11.77
C ASP A 135 -16.40 0.48 12.75
N LEU A 136 -15.77 1.67 12.75
CA LEU A 136 -14.61 2.01 13.60
C LEU A 136 -13.53 0.94 13.51
N LYS A 137 -13.11 0.62 12.29
CA LYS A 137 -11.96 -0.23 12.04
C LYS A 137 -10.77 0.59 11.61
N LEU A 138 -9.60 0.19 12.09
CA LEU A 138 -8.33 0.69 11.60
C LEU A 138 -8.13 0.24 10.16
N ASP A 139 -7.75 1.17 9.29
CA ASP A 139 -7.33 0.89 7.93
C ASP A 139 -5.80 0.91 7.81
N SER A 140 -5.18 1.97 8.31
CA SER A 140 -3.73 2.16 8.38
C SER A 140 -3.33 2.73 9.75
N LEU A 141 -2.10 2.45 10.15
CA LEU A 141 -1.41 3.20 11.19
C LEU A 141 0.08 3.10 10.93
N ASP A 142 0.70 4.25 10.73
CA ASP A 142 2.11 4.44 10.46
C ASP A 142 2.67 5.41 11.50
N LEU A 143 3.77 5.02 12.16
CA LEU A 143 4.42 5.78 13.20
C LEU A 143 5.93 5.83 12.92
N GLU A 144 6.44 7.02 12.67
CA GLU A 144 7.86 7.32 12.71
C GLU A 144 8.20 7.86 14.11
N LEU A 145 9.13 7.22 14.81
CA LEU A 145 9.53 7.62 16.17
C LEU A 145 11.05 7.53 16.33
N ASP A 146 11.70 8.68 16.53
CA ASP A 146 13.16 8.78 16.67
C ASP A 146 13.95 8.18 15.48
N ARG A 147 13.36 8.18 14.28
CA ARG A 147 13.81 7.52 13.03
C ARG A 147 13.52 6.01 12.88
N ASP A 148 12.81 5.42 13.82
CA ASP A 148 12.32 4.05 13.65
C ASP A 148 10.91 4.09 13.06
N GLU A 149 10.73 3.43 11.93
CA GLU A 149 9.44 3.29 11.24
C GLU A 149 8.67 2.08 11.79
N TRP A 150 7.44 2.31 12.25
CA TRP A 150 6.55 1.32 12.82
C TRP A 150 5.20 1.34 12.12
N GLU A 151 4.70 0.17 11.70
CA GLU A 151 3.41 0.08 11.01
C GLU A 151 2.55 -1.07 11.54
N VAL A 152 1.23 -0.95 11.37
CA VAL A 152 0.32 -2.09 11.60
C VAL A 152 0.20 -2.92 10.33
N GLU A 153 0.85 -4.07 10.36
CA GLU A 153 0.79 -5.10 9.32
C GLU A 153 -0.63 -5.59 9.05
N ASP A 154 -0.92 -5.99 7.81
CA ASP A 154 -2.24 -6.49 7.40
C ASP A 154 -2.77 -7.65 8.27
N GLU A 155 -1.85 -8.50 8.76
CA GLU A 155 -2.16 -9.63 9.65
C GLU A 155 -2.66 -9.17 11.03
N ASP A 156 -2.24 -7.99 11.48
CA ASP A 156 -2.52 -7.43 12.79
C ASP A 156 -3.66 -6.38 12.75
N LYS A 157 -3.95 -5.75 11.59
CA LYS A 157 -5.04 -4.78 11.39
C LYS A 157 -6.39 -5.28 11.92
N GLY A 158 -6.73 -6.54 11.66
CA GLY A 158 -7.99 -7.15 12.11
C GLY A 158 -8.14 -7.28 13.63
N ASN A 159 -7.03 -7.17 14.38
CA ASN A 159 -7.00 -7.23 15.85
C ASN A 159 -6.94 -5.84 16.50
N ALA A 160 -6.73 -4.78 15.70
CA ALA A 160 -6.75 -3.42 16.19
C ALA A 160 -8.12 -3.08 16.77
N GLN A 161 -8.11 -2.28 17.84
CA GLN A 161 -9.31 -1.82 18.51
C GLN A 161 -9.37 -0.30 18.39
N VAL A 162 -10.46 0.19 17.81
CA VAL A 162 -10.77 1.62 17.76
C VAL A 162 -12.04 1.88 18.53
N THR A 163 -12.00 2.88 19.41
CA THR A 163 -13.19 3.37 20.13
C THR A 163 -13.30 4.87 19.95
N GLU A 164 -14.53 5.37 19.85
CA GLU A 164 -14.83 6.80 19.77
C GLU A 164 -15.73 7.21 20.95
N ASN A 165 -15.48 8.39 21.51
CA ASN A 165 -16.30 8.97 22.58
C ASN A 165 -16.32 10.50 22.52
N ASN A 166 -17.31 11.06 21.83
CA ASN A 166 -17.51 12.51 21.64
C ASN A 166 -16.35 13.20 20.90
N GLY A 167 -15.89 12.62 19.80
CA GLY A 167 -14.79 13.14 18.97
C GLY A 167 -13.40 12.76 19.47
N GLU A 168 -13.29 12.09 20.63
CA GLU A 168 -12.05 11.49 21.09
C GLU A 168 -11.97 10.04 20.60
N TYR A 169 -10.90 9.73 19.88
CA TYR A 169 -10.59 8.40 19.35
C TYR A 169 -9.49 7.77 20.20
N THR A 170 -9.62 6.48 20.48
CA THR A 170 -8.54 5.66 21.03
C THR A 170 -8.30 4.48 20.12
N VAL A 171 -7.07 4.36 19.61
CA VAL A 171 -6.60 3.25 18.79
C VAL A 171 -5.64 2.41 19.62
N LYS A 172 -5.85 1.09 19.64
CA LYS A 172 -4.92 0.12 20.21
C LYS A 172 -4.58 -0.94 19.18
N ALA A 173 -3.30 -1.11 18.88
CA ALA A 173 -2.83 -2.04 17.87
C ALA A 173 -1.47 -2.63 18.26
N THR A 174 -1.05 -3.65 17.53
CA THR A 174 0.34 -4.13 17.54
C THR A 174 1.01 -3.61 16.27
N VAL A 175 2.15 -2.94 16.42
CA VAL A 175 2.98 -2.43 15.33
C VAL A 175 4.26 -3.26 15.19
N SER A 176 4.79 -3.35 13.97
CA SER A 176 6.08 -3.97 13.65
C SER A 176 7.05 -2.89 13.18
N GLN A 177 8.33 -3.02 13.53
CA GLN A 177 9.38 -2.15 12.99
C GLN A 177 9.88 -2.68 11.64
N ASP A 178 9.93 -1.83 10.61
CA ASP A 178 10.27 -2.24 9.23
C ASP A 178 11.67 -2.89 9.13
N ASP A 179 12.68 -2.28 9.73
CA ASP A 179 14.07 -2.74 9.67
C ASP A 179 14.38 -3.96 10.58
N SER A 180 13.39 -4.47 11.32
CA SER A 180 13.60 -5.59 12.24
C SER A 180 12.42 -6.56 12.32
N SER A 181 12.38 -7.35 13.39
CA SER A 181 11.24 -8.23 13.71
C SER A 181 10.64 -7.87 15.06
N GLU A 182 11.00 -6.69 15.56
CA GLU A 182 10.46 -6.16 16.80
C GLU A 182 8.99 -5.79 16.60
N LYS A 183 8.18 -6.14 17.59
CA LYS A 183 6.78 -5.73 17.69
C LYS A 183 6.53 -5.05 19.01
N GLN A 184 5.67 -4.04 18.99
CA GLN A 184 5.23 -3.32 20.19
C GLN A 184 3.72 -3.11 20.18
N ASP A 185 3.11 -3.06 21.36
CA ASP A 185 1.74 -2.58 21.48
C ASP A 185 1.75 -1.05 21.51
N ILE A 186 0.88 -0.43 20.71
CA ILE A 186 0.65 1.01 20.68
C ILE A 186 -0.75 1.33 21.21
N GLU A 187 -0.86 2.43 21.96
CA GLU A 187 -2.12 3.08 22.31
C GLU A 187 -2.02 4.56 21.92
N VAL A 188 -2.87 5.00 20.99
CA VAL A 188 -2.96 6.41 20.58
C VAL A 188 -4.33 6.94 20.98
N THR A 189 -4.36 8.11 21.62
CA THR A 189 -5.60 8.87 21.86
C THR A 189 -5.49 10.24 21.22
N PHE A 190 -6.48 10.62 20.42
CA PHE A 190 -6.50 11.89 19.71
C PHE A 190 -7.91 12.41 19.52
N THR A 191 -8.04 13.68 19.14
CA THR A 191 -9.33 14.31 18.85
C THR A 191 -9.42 14.76 17.41
N CYS A 192 -10.59 14.50 16.83
CA CYS A 192 -11.12 15.09 15.62
C CYS A 192 -12.52 15.65 15.96
#